data_AF-A0A845C680-F1
#
_entry.id   AF-A0A845C680-F1
#
_cell.length_a   1.000
_cell.length_b   1.000
_cell.length_c   1.000
_cell.angle_alpha   90.00
_cell.angle_beta   90.00
_cell.angle_gamma   90.00
#
_symmetry.space_group_name_H-M   'P 1'
#
loop_
_entity.id
_entity.type
_entity.pdbx_description
1 polymer ?
#
loop_
_entity_poly.entity_id
_entity_poly.type
_entity_poly.pdbx_seq_one_letter_code
_entity_poly.pdbx_strand_id
1 'polypeptide(L)'
;MSFLQGINDSIVRSGTVLWKTIKSVYGDLFPYVWMSVLWWVGTLTVILAPLAHTAMHRVAHRTATYRRIDSDFFYEGLRMHKGLAYLMYWGNFLGSVVILVSIWFYGSIQSPFVQLLVIPLIWVAFLFLLVTQFVFPLLWEQDEVSLALIYKNALILVLQHPLFCVLVTLFKITILFLFSLPAFIPLFLFGPAFSTVLSNYALNYLLIKVELAPPPPSWAD
;
A
#
# COMPACT_ATOMS: atom_id res chain seq x y z
N MET A 1 31.89 -5.69 -2.53
CA MET A 1 31.08 -6.49 -1.59
C MET A 1 29.79 -5.79 -1.13
N SER A 2 29.65 -4.45 -1.29
CA SER A 2 28.52 -3.66 -0.77
C SER A 2 27.18 -3.78 -1.52
N PHE A 3 27.18 -3.95 -2.85
CA PHE A 3 25.93 -3.97 -3.64
C PHE A 3 25.16 -5.29 -3.50
N LEU A 4 25.84 -6.43 -3.63
CA LEU A 4 25.22 -7.76 -3.49
C LEU A 4 24.68 -7.99 -2.07
N GLN A 5 25.37 -7.46 -1.06
CA GLN A 5 24.88 -7.48 0.32
C GLN A 5 23.60 -6.65 0.48
N GLY A 6 23.52 -5.46 -0.14
CA GLY A 6 22.30 -4.65 -0.17
C GLY A 6 21.11 -5.32 -0.86
N ILE A 7 21.36 -6.10 -1.92
CA ILE A 7 20.33 -6.92 -2.59
C ILE A 7 19.84 -8.02 -1.66
N ASN A 8 20.75 -8.82 -1.10
CA ASN A 8 20.40 -9.93 -0.21
C ASN A 8 19.62 -9.43 1.01
N ASP A 9 20.06 -8.32 1.60
CA ASP A 9 19.36 -7.65 2.68
C ASP A 9 17.93 -7.30 2.28
N SER A 10 17.73 -6.64 1.14
CA SER A 10 16.40 -6.24 0.68
C SER A 10 15.47 -7.43 0.48
N ILE A 11 15.99 -8.54 -0.07
CA ILE A 11 15.25 -9.79 -0.27
C ILE A 11 14.81 -10.38 1.06
N VAL A 12 15.75 -10.64 1.96
CA VAL A 12 15.47 -11.24 3.28
C VAL A 12 14.45 -10.39 4.03
N ARG A 13 14.64 -9.07 4.04
CA ARG A 13 13.77 -8.12 4.75
C ARG A 13 12.35 -8.08 4.17
N SER A 14 12.21 -8.02 2.85
CA SER A 14 10.90 -8.07 2.20
C SER A 14 10.17 -9.38 2.48
N GLY A 15 10.90 -10.51 2.52
CA GLY A 15 10.37 -11.81 2.93
C GLY A 15 9.92 -11.84 4.40
N THR A 16 10.68 -11.22 5.31
CA THR A 16 10.27 -11.07 6.72
C THR A 16 9.00 -10.24 6.86
N VAL A 17 8.88 -9.12 6.14
CA VAL A 17 7.68 -8.27 6.13
C VAL A 17 6.48 -9.04 5.62
N LEU A 18 6.65 -9.81 4.54
CA LEU A 18 5.61 -10.68 4.01
C LEU A 18 5.19 -11.75 5.04
N TRP A 19 6.15 -12.45 5.64
CA TRP A 19 5.88 -13.49 6.63
C TRP A 19 5.15 -12.94 7.85
N LYS A 20 5.56 -11.79 8.38
CA LYS A 20 4.88 -11.11 9.49
C LYS A 20 3.46 -10.70 9.12
N THR A 21 3.25 -10.23 7.89
CA THR A 21 1.91 -9.92 7.38
C THR A 21 1.05 -11.17 7.35
N ILE A 22 1.56 -12.30 6.83
CA ILE A 22 0.83 -13.58 6.80
C ILE A 22 0.51 -14.05 8.22
N LYS A 23 1.48 -14.06 9.13
CA LYS A 23 1.30 -14.48 10.54
C LYS A 23 0.27 -13.60 11.24
N SER A 24 0.31 -12.28 11.03
CA SER A 24 -0.66 -11.35 11.61
C SER A 24 -2.07 -11.58 11.05
N VAL A 25 -2.21 -11.67 9.72
CA VAL A 25 -3.51 -11.89 9.09
C VAL A 25 -4.11 -13.24 9.47
N TYR A 26 -3.27 -14.28 9.58
CA TYR A 26 -3.69 -15.61 10.01
C TYR A 26 -4.11 -15.66 11.49
N GLY A 27 -3.39 -14.93 12.37
CA GLY A 27 -3.73 -14.87 13.79
C GLY A 27 -5.10 -14.24 14.07
N ASP A 28 -5.47 -13.23 13.27
CA ASP A 28 -6.68 -12.44 13.46
C ASP A 28 -7.55 -12.42 12.18
N LEU A 29 -7.77 -13.59 11.57
CA LEU A 29 -8.51 -13.71 10.30
C LEU A 29 -9.88 -13.02 10.35
N PHE A 30 -10.64 -13.24 11.42
CA PHE A 30 -12.02 -12.78 11.51
C PHE A 30 -12.15 -11.24 11.46
N PRO A 31 -11.40 -10.46 12.27
CA PRO A 31 -11.35 -9.00 12.12
C PRO A 31 -10.97 -8.53 10.70
N TYR A 32 -9.98 -9.16 10.07
CA TYR A 32 -9.56 -8.76 8.72
C TYR A 32 -10.60 -9.07 7.65
N VAL A 33 -11.29 -10.21 7.74
CA VAL A 33 -12.45 -10.51 6.88
C VAL A 33 -13.48 -9.41 7.03
N TRP A 34 -13.86 -9.09 8.26
CA TRP A 34 -14.88 -8.09 8.55
C TRP A 34 -14.51 -6.72 7.97
N MET A 35 -13.29 -6.25 8.18
CA MET A 35 -12.81 -4.98 7.63
C MET A 35 -12.77 -4.97 6.10
N SER A 36 -12.40 -6.10 5.50
CA SER A 36 -12.34 -6.20 4.05
C SER A 36 -13.74 -6.27 3.43
N VAL A 37 -14.71 -6.92 4.09
CA VAL A 37 -16.13 -6.85 3.70
C VAL A 37 -16.64 -5.42 3.79
N LEU A 38 -16.35 -4.70 4.87
CA LEU A 38 -16.70 -3.27 4.99
C LEU A 38 -16.04 -2.43 3.90
N TRP A 39 -14.81 -2.75 3.51
CA TRP A 39 -14.13 -2.10 2.40
C TRP A 39 -14.83 -2.36 1.06
N TRP A 40 -15.25 -3.60 0.80
CA TRP A 40 -16.02 -3.95 -0.40
C TRP A 40 -17.36 -3.22 -0.44
N VAL A 41 -18.12 -3.23 0.66
CA VAL A 41 -19.38 -2.48 0.79
C VAL A 41 -19.14 -0.99 0.58
N GLY A 42 -18.09 -0.43 1.19
CA GLY A 42 -17.71 0.97 1.00
C GLY A 42 -17.40 1.30 -0.46
N THR A 43 -16.65 0.42 -1.13
CA THR A 43 -16.27 0.56 -2.54
C THR A 43 -17.47 0.48 -3.48
N LEU A 44 -18.45 -0.38 -3.20
CA LEU A 44 -19.70 -0.47 -3.97
C LEU A 44 -20.50 0.84 -3.94
N THR A 45 -20.48 1.57 -2.83
CA THR A 45 -21.17 2.88 -2.74
C THR A 45 -20.40 4.01 -3.42
N VAL A 46 -19.12 3.80 -3.77
CA VAL A 46 -18.17 4.78 -4.34
C VAL A 46 -17.84 5.96 -3.40
N ILE A 47 -18.86 6.56 -2.78
CA ILE A 47 -18.74 7.68 -1.83
C ILE A 47 -18.07 7.23 -0.54
N LEU A 48 -18.35 6.03 -0.02
CA LEU A 48 -17.72 5.53 1.21
C LEU A 48 -16.36 4.86 0.97
N ALA A 49 -15.98 4.61 -0.28
CA ALA A 49 -14.73 3.93 -0.62
C ALA A 49 -13.49 4.62 -0.01
N PRO A 50 -13.33 5.95 -0.09
CA PRO A 50 -12.18 6.66 0.49
C PRO A 50 -12.13 6.52 2.01
N LEU A 51 -13.28 6.59 2.67
CA LEU A 51 -13.39 6.49 4.13
C LEU A 51 -13.08 5.07 4.59
N ALA A 52 -13.67 4.05 3.95
CA ALA A 52 -13.43 2.65 4.28
C ALA A 52 -11.96 2.26 4.05
N HIS A 53 -11.34 2.78 2.97
CA HIS A 53 -9.93 2.54 2.70
C HIS A 53 -9.02 3.17 3.75
N THR A 54 -9.29 4.43 4.12
CA THR A 54 -8.54 5.15 5.16
C THR A 54 -8.70 4.49 6.53
N ALA A 55 -9.93 4.07 6.88
CA ALA A 55 -10.22 3.34 8.11
C ALA A 55 -9.51 1.98 8.18
N MET A 56 -9.44 1.25 7.07
CA MET A 56 -8.70 0.00 7.00
C MET A 56 -7.19 0.21 7.22
N HIS A 57 -6.62 1.28 6.65
CA HIS A 57 -5.25 1.67 6.93
C HIS A 57 -5.01 2.08 8.38
N ARG A 58 -6.00 2.65 9.08
CA ARG A 58 -5.90 2.95 10.53
C ARG A 58 -5.76 1.68 11.35
N VAL A 59 -6.58 0.67 11.07
CA VAL A 59 -6.47 -0.62 11.76
C VAL A 59 -5.13 -1.26 11.43
N ALA A 60 -4.76 -1.32 10.15
CA ALA A 60 -3.49 -1.91 9.73
C ALA A 60 -2.27 -1.23 10.37
N HIS A 61 -2.30 0.09 10.56
CA HIS A 61 -1.30 0.85 11.31
C HIS A 61 -1.22 0.38 12.77
N ARG A 62 -2.36 0.31 13.46
CA ARG A 62 -2.44 -0.18 14.84
C ARG A 62 -1.98 -1.63 14.98
N THR A 63 -2.29 -2.49 14.02
CA THR A 63 -1.80 -3.87 14.03
C THR A 63 -0.28 -3.93 13.86
N ALA A 64 0.26 -3.20 12.88
CA ALA A 64 1.68 -3.18 12.61
C ALA A 64 2.49 -2.59 13.78
N THR A 65 1.94 -1.60 14.48
CA THR A 65 2.65 -0.90 15.57
C THR A 65 2.38 -1.52 16.95
N TYR A 66 1.16 -1.92 17.28
CA TYR A 66 0.77 -2.31 18.65
C TYR A 66 0.22 -3.73 18.79
N ARG A 67 0.08 -4.51 17.71
CA ARG A 67 -0.53 -5.87 17.71
C ARG A 67 -1.92 -5.91 18.36
N ARG A 68 -2.69 -4.82 18.23
CA ARG A 68 -4.06 -4.73 18.75
C ARG A 68 -5.01 -4.49 17.60
N ILE A 69 -6.00 -5.38 17.46
CA ILE A 69 -7.04 -5.28 16.44
C ILE A 69 -8.37 -5.11 17.16
N ASP A 70 -9.07 -4.02 16.84
CA ASP A 70 -10.38 -3.72 17.38
C ASP A 70 -11.25 -3.10 16.28
N SER A 71 -12.54 -3.40 16.32
CA SER A 71 -13.51 -2.83 15.38
C SER A 71 -13.72 -1.34 15.62
N ASP A 72 -13.53 -0.87 16.85
CA ASP A 72 -13.64 0.54 17.21
C ASP A 72 -12.65 1.42 16.42
N PHE A 73 -11.44 0.90 16.15
CA PHE A 73 -10.44 1.62 15.36
C PHE A 73 -10.86 1.86 13.92
N PHE A 74 -11.71 0.99 13.35
CA PHE A 74 -12.28 1.22 12.02
C PHE A 74 -13.25 2.40 12.05
N TYR A 75 -14.15 2.45 13.03
CA TYR A 75 -15.10 3.55 13.18
C TYR A 75 -14.42 4.89 13.51
N GLU A 76 -13.34 4.87 14.31
CA GLU A 76 -12.49 6.04 14.51
C GLU A 76 -11.89 6.51 13.17
N GLY A 77 -11.33 5.58 12.41
CA GLY A 77 -10.74 5.84 11.08
C GLY A 77 -11.72 6.47 10.08
N LEU A 78 -13.00 6.09 10.13
CA LEU A 78 -14.05 6.66 9.27
C LEU A 78 -14.34 8.14 9.59
N ARG A 79 -14.09 8.58 10.82
CA ARG A 79 -14.41 9.94 11.27
C ARG A 79 -13.23 10.91 11.12
N MET A 80 -12.00 10.38 11.13
CA MET A 80 -10.78 11.17 11.02
C MET A 80 -10.44 11.51 9.56
N HIS A 81 -9.81 12.68 9.36
CA HIS A 81 -9.21 13.10 8.08
C HIS A 81 -10.09 12.96 6.81
N LYS A 82 -11.42 13.10 6.93
CA LYS A 82 -12.35 12.84 5.80
C LYS A 82 -11.98 13.56 4.51
N GLY A 83 -11.77 14.88 4.56
CA GLY A 83 -11.44 15.66 3.36
C GLY A 83 -10.16 15.17 2.69
N LEU A 84 -9.16 14.86 3.51
CA LEU A 84 -7.88 14.35 3.03
C LEU A 84 -7.99 12.94 2.46
N ALA A 85 -8.78 12.07 3.10
CA ALA A 85 -9.10 10.72 2.60
C ALA A 85 -9.70 10.77 1.20
N TYR A 86 -10.68 11.66 0.95
CA TYR A 86 -11.26 11.87 -0.38
C TYR A 86 -10.22 12.35 -1.38
N LEU A 87 -9.43 13.37 -1.04
CA LEU A 87 -8.40 13.92 -1.92
C LEU A 87 -7.32 12.88 -2.27
N MET A 88 -6.85 12.09 -1.30
CA MET A 88 -5.86 11.04 -1.53
C MET A 88 -6.42 9.91 -2.36
N TYR A 89 -7.61 9.42 -2.05
CA TYR A 89 -8.20 8.28 -2.77
C TYR A 89 -8.50 8.64 -4.21
N TRP A 90 -9.25 9.73 -4.43
CA TRP A 90 -9.60 10.17 -5.78
C TRP A 90 -8.41 10.74 -6.53
N GLY A 91 -7.49 11.42 -5.86
CA GLY A 91 -6.23 11.87 -6.47
C GLY A 91 -5.39 10.71 -6.98
N ASN A 92 -5.26 9.64 -6.20
CA ASN A 92 -4.56 8.42 -6.63
C ASN A 92 -5.29 7.70 -7.78
N PHE A 93 -6.62 7.60 -7.68
CA PHE A 93 -7.44 7.00 -8.73
C PHE A 93 -7.34 7.77 -10.05
N LEU A 94 -7.56 9.09 -10.03
CA LEU A 94 -7.46 9.95 -11.21
C LEU A 94 -6.04 9.96 -11.76
N GLY A 95 -5.02 10.03 -10.91
CA GLY A 95 -3.61 9.92 -11.33
C GLY A 95 -3.35 8.61 -12.09
N SER A 96 -3.86 7.49 -11.58
CA SER A 96 -3.76 6.18 -12.25
C SER A 96 -4.45 6.21 -13.62
N VAL A 97 -5.68 6.73 -13.69
CA VAL A 97 -6.46 6.84 -14.94
C VAL A 97 -5.73 7.70 -15.97
N VAL A 98 -5.22 8.87 -15.58
CA VAL A 98 -4.49 9.79 -16.49
C VAL A 98 -3.25 9.11 -17.07
N ILE A 99 -2.48 8.41 -16.23
CA ILE A 99 -1.28 7.69 -16.68
C ILE A 99 -1.65 6.57 -17.66
N LEU A 100 -2.66 5.75 -17.34
CA LEU A 100 -3.09 4.64 -18.20
C LEU A 100 -3.66 5.12 -19.54
N VAL A 101 -4.50 6.15 -19.52
CA VAL A 101 -5.04 6.79 -20.74
C VAL A 101 -3.90 7.38 -21.58
N SER A 102 -2.90 8.00 -20.95
CA SER A 102 -1.74 8.53 -21.66
C SER A 102 -0.95 7.41 -22.35
N ILE A 103 -0.65 6.32 -21.64
CA ILE A 103 0.04 5.15 -22.20
C ILE A 103 -0.75 4.59 -23.40
N TRP A 104 -2.05 4.39 -23.24
CA TRP A 104 -2.92 3.89 -24.31
C TRP A 104 -2.97 4.84 -25.51
N PHE A 105 -3.14 6.14 -25.27
CA PHE A 105 -3.21 7.16 -26.32
C PHE A 105 -1.91 7.21 -27.13
N TYR A 106 -0.75 7.39 -26.49
CA TYR A 106 0.53 7.46 -27.18
C TYR A 106 0.91 6.13 -27.84
N GLY A 107 0.49 5.00 -27.27
CA GLY A 107 0.67 3.67 -27.86
C GLY A 107 -0.21 3.42 -29.10
N SER A 108 -1.36 4.08 -29.21
CA SER A 108 -2.29 3.91 -30.33
C SER A 108 -1.88 4.67 -31.60
N ILE A 109 -0.96 5.64 -31.49
CA ILE A 109 -0.51 6.47 -32.62
C ILE A 109 0.48 5.69 -33.48
N GLN A 110 0.27 5.66 -34.80
CA GLN A 110 1.11 4.96 -35.79
C GLN A 110 2.39 5.73 -36.16
N SER A 111 3.02 6.39 -35.19
CA SER A 111 4.29 7.11 -35.38
C SER A 111 5.33 6.55 -34.41
N PRO A 112 6.44 5.96 -34.90
CA PRO A 112 7.46 5.37 -34.04
C PRO A 112 8.06 6.35 -33.03
N PHE A 113 8.21 7.62 -33.42
CA PHE A 113 8.73 8.67 -32.53
C PHE A 113 7.77 8.96 -31.37
N VAL A 114 6.46 8.94 -31.63
CA VAL A 114 5.43 9.16 -30.60
C VAL A 114 5.33 7.95 -29.68
N GLN A 115 5.43 6.73 -30.22
CA GLN A 115 5.44 5.51 -29.41
C GLN A 115 6.61 5.44 -28.44
N LEU A 116 7.75 6.07 -28.75
CA LEU A 116 8.89 6.16 -27.83
C LEU A 116 8.52 6.87 -26.51
N LEU A 117 7.53 7.77 -26.51
CA LEU A 117 7.02 8.45 -25.30
C LEU A 117 6.34 7.48 -24.32
N VAL A 118 5.93 6.29 -24.76
CA VAL A 118 5.34 5.27 -23.87
C VAL A 118 6.37 4.76 -22.87
N ILE A 119 7.65 4.67 -23.23
CA ILE A 119 8.71 4.16 -22.35
C ILE A 119 8.84 5.00 -21.06
N PRO A 120 9.05 6.33 -21.11
CA PRO A 120 9.08 7.14 -19.88
C PRO A 120 7.74 7.14 -19.14
N LEU A 121 6.60 7.04 -19.84
CA LEU A 121 5.29 6.93 -19.18
C LEU A 121 5.13 5.63 -18.39
N ILE A 122 5.66 4.51 -18.87
CA ILE A 122 5.71 3.25 -18.13
C ILE A 122 6.55 3.43 -16.84
N TRP A 123 7.69 4.13 -16.92
CA TRP A 123 8.49 4.44 -15.74
C TRP A 123 7.76 5.34 -14.74
N VAL A 124 7.01 6.34 -15.22
CA VAL A 124 6.15 7.16 -14.38
C VAL A 124 5.05 6.32 -13.73
N ALA A 125 4.40 5.43 -14.47
CA ALA A 125 3.38 4.51 -13.93
C ALA A 125 3.97 3.60 -12.85
N PHE A 126 5.15 3.05 -13.10
CA PHE A 126 5.85 2.19 -12.17
C PHE A 126 6.23 2.95 -10.88
N LEU A 127 6.84 4.13 -10.99
CA LEU A 127 7.18 4.95 -9.85
C LEU A 127 5.93 5.37 -9.07
N PHE A 128 4.87 5.76 -9.76
CA PHE A 128 3.58 6.10 -9.16
C PHE A 128 3.02 4.93 -8.36
N LEU A 129 3.05 3.71 -8.91
CA LEU A 129 2.60 2.50 -8.22
C LEU A 129 3.43 2.23 -6.94
N LEU A 130 4.75 2.44 -7.00
CA LEU A 130 5.62 2.29 -5.83
C LEU A 130 5.34 3.36 -4.76
N VAL A 131 5.03 4.60 -5.14
CA VAL A 131 4.74 5.70 -4.21
C VAL A 131 3.39 5.51 -3.54
N THR A 132 2.35 5.23 -4.33
CA THR A 132 0.96 5.14 -3.84
C THR A 132 0.73 4.08 -2.76
N GLN A 133 1.57 3.04 -2.70
CA GLN A 133 1.47 2.03 -1.63
C GLN A 133 1.78 2.59 -0.22
N PHE A 134 2.57 3.67 -0.12
CA PHE A 134 2.96 4.27 1.17
C PHE A 134 2.17 5.53 1.51
N VAL A 135 1.36 6.04 0.58
CA VAL A 135 0.59 7.28 0.75
C VAL A 135 -0.41 7.18 1.92
N PHE A 136 -1.20 6.09 2.00
CA PHE A 136 -2.15 5.91 3.10
C PHE A 136 -1.51 5.46 4.43
N PRO A 137 -0.48 4.60 4.46
CA PRO A 137 0.26 4.34 5.69
C PRO A 137 0.87 5.61 6.32
N LEU A 138 1.47 6.48 5.51
CA LEU A 138 2.10 7.72 5.99
C LEU A 138 1.10 8.74 6.57
N LEU A 139 -0.16 8.68 6.16
CA LEU A 139 -1.22 9.50 6.74
C LEU A 139 -1.34 9.30 8.26
N TRP A 140 -1.03 8.10 8.75
CA TRP A 140 -1.20 7.73 10.16
C TRP A 140 0.06 7.88 11.01
N GLU A 141 1.19 8.20 10.38
CA GLU A 141 2.49 8.34 11.04
C GLU A 141 2.93 9.80 11.23
N GLN A 142 2.33 10.73 10.49
CA GLN A 142 2.73 12.15 10.52
C GLN A 142 1.94 12.92 11.58
N ASP A 143 2.64 13.73 12.39
CA ASP A 143 2.02 14.69 13.30
C ASP A 143 1.35 15.86 12.53
N GLU A 144 2.07 16.39 11.54
CA GLU A 144 1.59 17.45 10.65
C GLU A 144 1.13 16.88 9.31
N VAL A 145 -0.18 16.68 9.20
CA VAL A 145 -0.75 16.00 8.04
C VAL A 145 -0.94 16.99 6.87
N SER A 146 -0.16 16.81 5.79
CA SER A 146 -0.38 17.53 4.53
C SER A 146 -0.15 16.64 3.30
N LEU A 147 -0.97 16.82 2.25
CA LEU A 147 -0.87 16.01 1.01
C LEU A 147 0.54 16.04 0.42
N ALA A 148 1.08 17.24 0.22
CA ALA A 148 2.37 17.41 -0.41
C ALA A 148 3.48 16.71 0.39
N LEU A 149 3.43 16.79 1.73
CA LEU A 149 4.40 16.11 2.59
C LEU A 149 4.27 14.59 2.53
N ILE A 150 3.05 14.04 2.51
CA ILE A 150 2.80 12.60 2.37
C ILE A 150 3.42 12.07 1.07
N TYR A 151 3.10 12.67 -0.08
CA TYR A 151 3.63 12.20 -1.38
C TYR A 151 5.15 12.44 -1.49
N LYS A 152 5.66 13.57 -0.98
CA LYS A 152 7.10 13.84 -0.94
C LYS A 152 7.84 12.79 -0.12
N ASN A 153 7.33 12.47 1.07
CA ASN A 153 7.95 11.49 1.96
C ASN A 153 7.86 10.07 1.38
N ALA A 154 6.70 9.71 0.79
CA ALA A 154 6.55 8.44 0.07
C ALA A 154 7.56 8.32 -1.09
N LEU A 155 7.73 9.39 -1.87
CA LEU A 155 8.70 9.43 -2.98
C LEU A 155 10.14 9.28 -2.47
N ILE A 156 10.52 10.02 -1.42
CA ILE A 156 11.86 9.92 -0.82
C ILE A 156 12.13 8.48 -0.36
N LEU A 157 11.17 7.85 0.34
CA LEU A 157 11.30 6.46 0.81
C LEU A 157 11.49 5.48 -0.35
N VAL A 158 10.71 5.62 -1.43
CA VAL A 158 10.83 4.76 -2.62
C VAL A 158 12.18 4.94 -3.30
N LEU A 159 12.66 6.18 -3.43
CA LEU A 159 13.95 6.47 -4.08
C LEU A 159 15.16 6.00 -3.24
N GLN A 160 15.05 6.02 -1.91
CA GLN A 160 16.11 5.53 -1.00
C GLN A 160 16.17 4.01 -0.94
N HIS A 161 15.04 3.32 -1.11
CA HIS A 161 14.95 1.87 -0.99
C HIS A 161 14.18 1.21 -2.15
N PRO A 162 14.60 1.43 -3.41
CA PRO A 162 13.81 1.06 -4.59
C PRO A 162 13.59 -0.45 -4.66
N LEU A 163 14.65 -1.25 -4.48
CA LEU A 163 14.56 -2.70 -4.58
C LEU A 163 13.58 -3.31 -3.55
N PHE A 164 13.64 -2.86 -2.30
CA PHE A 164 12.71 -3.31 -1.27
C PHE A 164 11.25 -2.98 -1.64
N CYS A 165 10.99 -1.74 -2.10
CA CYS A 165 9.65 -1.31 -2.50
C CYS A 165 9.13 -2.13 -3.68
N VAL A 166 9.99 -2.45 -4.65
CA VAL A 166 9.67 -3.30 -5.79
C VAL A 166 9.31 -4.72 -5.34
N LEU A 167 10.11 -5.33 -4.46
CA LEU A 167 9.85 -6.68 -3.96
C LEU A 167 8.51 -6.76 -3.19
N VAL A 168 8.23 -5.79 -2.30
CA VAL A 168 6.95 -5.72 -1.58
C VAL A 168 5.78 -5.56 -2.55
N THR A 169 5.93 -4.69 -3.55
CA THR A 169 4.93 -4.52 -4.61
C THR A 169 4.71 -5.80 -5.42
N LEU A 170 5.77 -6.52 -5.78
CA LEU A 170 5.67 -7.79 -6.47
C LEU A 170 4.96 -8.84 -5.63
N PHE A 171 5.27 -8.96 -4.33
CA PHE A 171 4.53 -9.84 -3.43
C PHE A 171 3.05 -9.48 -3.36
N LYS A 172 2.72 -8.19 -3.27
CA LYS A 172 1.34 -7.69 -3.28
C LYS A 172 0.61 -8.08 -4.56
N ILE A 173 1.20 -7.84 -5.73
CA ILE A 173 0.62 -8.18 -7.03
C ILE A 173 0.44 -9.70 -7.16
N THR A 174 1.46 -10.49 -6.81
CA THR A 174 1.41 -11.96 -6.87
C THR A 174 0.29 -12.50 -5.99
N ILE A 175 0.14 -12.01 -4.76
CA ILE A 175 -0.92 -12.49 -3.84
C ILE A 175 -2.30 -12.08 -4.33
N LEU A 176 -2.47 -10.85 -4.80
CA LEU A 176 -3.75 -10.40 -5.38
C LEU A 176 -4.11 -11.22 -6.64
N PHE A 177 -3.12 -11.54 -7.48
CA PHE A 177 -3.30 -12.41 -8.62
C PHE A 177 -3.73 -13.82 -8.19
N LEU A 178 -3.07 -14.42 -7.20
CA LEU A 178 -3.45 -15.74 -6.67
C LEU A 178 -4.88 -15.73 -6.12
N PHE A 179 -5.27 -14.69 -5.38
CA PHE A 179 -6.63 -14.54 -4.86
C PHE A 179 -7.70 -14.32 -5.94
N SER A 180 -7.32 -13.86 -7.13
CA SER A 180 -8.24 -13.70 -8.26
C SER A 180 -8.58 -15.00 -8.99
N LEU A 181 -7.82 -16.09 -8.76
CA LEU A 181 -8.08 -17.36 -9.41
C LEU A 181 -9.38 -18.00 -8.87
N PRO A 182 -10.15 -18.73 -9.71
CA PRO A 182 -11.44 -19.30 -9.30
C PRO A 182 -11.39 -20.18 -8.05
N ALA A 183 -10.29 -20.92 -7.85
CA ALA A 183 -10.08 -21.76 -6.67
C ALA A 183 -9.97 -20.98 -5.35
N PHE A 184 -9.68 -19.68 -5.43
CA PHE A 184 -9.41 -18.81 -4.29
C PHE A 184 -10.41 -17.64 -4.19
N ILE A 185 -11.55 -17.69 -4.86
CA ILE A 185 -12.59 -16.64 -4.78
C ILE A 185 -12.97 -16.28 -3.34
N PRO A 186 -13.10 -17.22 -2.37
CA PRO A 186 -13.33 -16.84 -0.98
C PRO A 186 -12.20 -15.99 -0.37
N LEU A 187 -10.95 -16.18 -0.83
CA LEU A 187 -9.79 -15.39 -0.42
C LEU A 187 -9.74 -14.01 -1.09
N PHE A 188 -10.45 -13.79 -2.20
CA PHE A 188 -10.58 -12.47 -2.81
C PHE A 188 -11.16 -11.45 -1.81
N LEU A 189 -12.06 -11.90 -0.94
CA LEU A 189 -12.59 -11.09 0.15
C LEU A 189 -11.50 -10.63 1.13
N PHE A 190 -10.31 -11.25 1.18
CA PHE A 190 -9.20 -10.85 2.06
C PHE A 190 -8.17 -9.93 1.40
N GLY A 191 -8.15 -9.86 0.06
CA GLY A 191 -7.13 -9.14 -0.71
C GLY A 191 -6.91 -7.69 -0.25
N PRO A 192 -7.96 -6.86 -0.08
CA PRO A 192 -7.83 -5.49 0.39
C PRO A 192 -7.18 -5.39 1.77
N ALA A 193 -7.68 -6.14 2.76
CA ALA A 193 -7.10 -6.13 4.11
C ALA A 193 -5.63 -6.55 4.08
N PHE A 194 -5.29 -7.66 3.41
CA PHE A 194 -3.92 -8.12 3.28
C PHE A 194 -3.00 -7.06 2.67
N SER A 195 -3.43 -6.42 1.58
CA SER A 195 -2.69 -5.35 0.90
C SER A 195 -2.40 -4.16 1.82
N THR A 196 -3.38 -3.74 2.63
CA THR A 196 -3.20 -2.61 3.55
C THR A 196 -2.30 -2.94 4.74
N VAL A 197 -2.40 -4.15 5.29
CA VAL A 197 -1.52 -4.63 6.36
C VAL A 197 -0.09 -4.73 5.85
N LEU A 198 0.12 -5.34 4.69
CA LEU A 198 1.45 -5.45 4.06
C LEU A 198 2.10 -4.07 3.89
N SER A 199 1.34 -3.09 3.41
CA SER A 199 1.84 -1.73 3.17
C SER A 199 2.24 -1.02 4.47
N ASN A 200 1.50 -1.25 5.57
CA ASN A 200 1.83 -0.69 6.89
C ASN A 200 3.04 -1.37 7.54
N TYR A 201 3.15 -2.71 7.46
CA TYR A 201 4.36 -3.40 7.92
C TYR A 201 5.61 -2.98 7.12
N ALA A 202 5.45 -2.80 5.80
CA ALA A 202 6.53 -2.30 4.95
C ALA A 202 6.94 -0.88 5.31
N LEU A 203 6.00 0.01 5.62
CA LEU A 203 6.30 1.37 6.09
C LEU A 203 7.06 1.33 7.42
N ASN A 204 6.54 0.65 8.44
CA ASN A 204 7.20 0.55 9.76
C ASN A 204 8.64 0.04 9.63
N TYR A 205 8.86 -0.91 8.72
CA TYR A 205 10.19 -1.41 8.40
C TYR A 205 11.14 -0.35 7.87
N LEU A 206 10.68 0.47 6.94
CA LEU A 206 11.49 1.56 6.42
C LEU A 206 11.75 2.62 7.50
N LEU A 207 10.76 2.94 8.33
CA LEU A 207 10.91 3.96 9.39
C LEU A 207 11.94 3.55 10.44
N ILE A 208 11.94 2.28 10.87
CA ILE A 208 12.95 1.76 11.80
C ILE A 208 14.34 1.78 11.16
N LYS A 209 14.43 1.45 9.86
CA LYS A 209 15.70 1.46 9.14
C LYS A 209 16.29 2.87 9.01
N VAL A 210 15.44 3.89 8.91
CA VAL A 210 15.85 5.31 8.85
C VAL A 210 15.92 5.93 10.26
N GLU A 211 15.79 5.12 11.32
CA GLU A 211 15.85 5.56 12.73
C GLU A 211 14.79 6.61 13.10
N LEU A 212 13.67 6.63 12.37
CA LEU A 212 12.54 7.54 12.60
C LEU A 212 11.48 6.94 13.54
N ALA A 213 11.51 5.62 13.76
CA ALA A 213 10.57 4.94 14.65
C ALA A 213 11.27 3.85 15.49
N PRO A 214 10.87 3.65 16.76
CA PRO A 214 11.34 2.52 17.55
C PRO A 214 10.78 1.19 17.01
N PRO A 215 11.45 0.05 17.26
CA PRO A 215 10.93 -1.24 16.86
C PRO A 215 9.59 -1.52 17.58
N PRO A 216 8.51 -1.83 16.86
CA PRO A 216 7.21 -2.04 17.48
C PRO A 216 7.20 -3.33 18.30
N PRO A 217 6.47 -3.38 19.44
CA PRO A 217 6.33 -4.59 20.26
C PRO A 217 5.83 -5.80 19.47
N SER A 218 5.09 -5.58 18.38
CA SER A 218 4.58 -6.61 17.48
C SER A 218 5.68 -7.44 16.81
N TRP A 219 6.95 -7.06 16.91
CA TRP A 219 8.08 -7.67 16.20
C TRP A 219 9.02 -8.50 17.06
N ALA A 220 8.74 -8.62 18.37
CA ALA A 220 9.57 -9.37 19.31
C ALA A 220 9.38 -10.92 19.23
N ASP A 221 8.45 -11.40 18.41
CA ASP A 221 8.06 -12.82 18.22
C ASP A 221 8.20 -13.31 16.77
#